data_AF-A0A7W6SAB9-F1
#
_entry.id   AF-A0A7W6SAB9-F1
#
_cell.length_a   1.000
_cell.length_b   1.000
_cell.length_c   1.000
_cell.angle_alpha   90.00
_cell.angle_beta   90.00
_cell.angle_gamma   90.00
#
_symmetry.space_group_name_H-M   'P 1'
#
loop_
_entity.id
_entity.type
_entity.pdbx_description
1 polymer ?
#
loop_
_entity_poly.entity_id
_entity_poly.type
_entity_poly.pdbx_seq_one_letter_code
_entity_poly.pdbx_strand_id
1 'polypeptide(L)'
;MTTIQKAACIGGGVIGGAWAARFLLGGIDVSMYDPHPEAKRIVGEVLANAERAYAMLTMAPLPPKGRLTFCESVEEAVAGADWIQESVPERVDLKRNVLTEIDRYADPEALIGSSTSGIMPTELQRDMQHPERMFVAHPYNPVYLLPLAELVGGERTSAETLERARDRLAPIGMKGVILKKEIEAFVGDRLLEAIWREGLWLIHDDICDTETLDDVIRYSFGMRWAQMGLFETYRIAGGEAGMRHFLAQFGPCLSWPWTKLTDVVDLDDALVDKIAAQSDAQSGARGIRELERIRDENLIGIMQALKAGDGGKGWGSGKVLADFEKLLWAKGGGRKDAPDISQPLRLVDTRVSAAWVDYNGHMTEHRYLQVFGDTSDALLRLIGVDFAYVEGGHSYYTVETHIRHLGEAKLGQVLYATLQVLGFDEKRIRYFTTIHDAQSGEVLATAEQLMLHVSAKAGKSSAAPPEILARLAPIANTHARLPVPQGVGRSVGQKVM
;
A
#
# COMPACT_ATOMS: atom_id res chain seq x y z
N MET A 1 11.46 15.82 -14.57
CA MET A 1 10.12 15.67 -13.95
C MET A 1 10.12 14.42 -13.07
N THR A 2 9.65 14.52 -11.82
CA THR A 2 9.65 13.43 -10.82
C THR A 2 8.37 12.57 -10.84
N THR A 3 7.40 12.89 -11.68
CA THR A 3 6.11 12.18 -11.77
C THR A 3 6.00 11.45 -13.10
N ILE A 4 5.54 10.20 -13.08
CA ILE A 4 5.20 9.40 -14.26
C ILE A 4 3.88 9.93 -14.83
N GLN A 5 3.87 10.32 -16.11
CA GLN A 5 2.66 10.81 -16.78
C GLN A 5 1.89 9.67 -17.46
N LYS A 6 2.60 8.72 -18.07
CA LYS A 6 2.01 7.58 -18.78
C LYS A 6 2.92 6.37 -18.66
N ALA A 7 2.37 5.26 -18.19
CA ALA A 7 3.12 4.01 -18.11
C ALA A 7 2.75 3.06 -19.26
N ALA A 8 3.72 2.23 -19.66
CA ALA A 8 3.47 1.05 -20.48
C ALA A 8 3.84 -0.22 -19.71
N CYS A 9 3.04 -1.27 -19.82
CA CYS A 9 3.32 -2.59 -19.25
C CYS A 9 3.35 -3.63 -20.38
N ILE A 10 4.48 -4.33 -20.53
CA ILE A 10 4.67 -5.36 -21.55
C ILE A 10 4.68 -6.73 -20.86
N GLY A 11 3.57 -7.46 -20.99
CA GLY A 11 3.24 -8.64 -20.19
C GLY A 11 2.16 -8.36 -19.15
N GLY A 12 1.01 -9.03 -19.28
CA GLY A 12 -0.21 -8.95 -18.45
C GLY A 12 -0.39 -10.18 -17.54
N GLY A 13 0.70 -10.79 -17.09
CA GLY A 13 0.69 -11.81 -16.04
C GLY A 13 0.50 -11.22 -14.64
N VAL A 14 0.76 -12.02 -13.59
CA VAL A 14 0.62 -11.59 -12.19
C VAL A 14 1.45 -10.34 -11.87
N ILE A 15 2.71 -10.31 -12.28
CA ILE A 15 3.63 -9.19 -12.00
C ILE A 15 3.29 -7.94 -12.82
N GLY A 16 3.13 -8.08 -14.14
CA GLY A 16 2.82 -6.93 -15.00
C GLY A 16 1.43 -6.34 -14.75
N GLY A 17 0.44 -7.18 -14.45
CA GLY A 17 -0.87 -6.74 -13.97
C GLY A 17 -0.80 -5.99 -12.63
N ALA A 18 0.11 -6.39 -11.73
CA ALA A 18 0.27 -5.74 -10.44
C ALA A 18 1.02 -4.39 -10.55
N TRP A 19 2.01 -4.27 -11.46
CA TRP A 19 2.58 -2.98 -11.85
C TRP A 19 1.53 -2.05 -12.45
N ALA A 20 0.74 -2.55 -13.40
CA ALA A 20 -0.37 -1.80 -13.98
C ALA A 20 -1.34 -1.31 -12.90
N ALA A 21 -1.71 -2.17 -11.95
CA ALA A 21 -2.57 -1.78 -10.83
C ALA A 21 -1.95 -0.65 -9.98
N ARG A 22 -0.65 -0.71 -9.69
CA ARG A 22 0.06 0.36 -8.95
C ARG A 22 -0.02 1.70 -9.67
N PHE A 23 0.22 1.72 -10.98
CA PHE A 23 0.12 2.94 -11.80
C PHE A 23 -1.32 3.46 -11.88
N LEU A 24 -2.28 2.58 -12.20
CA LEU A 24 -3.69 2.95 -12.35
C LEU A 24 -4.27 3.54 -11.05
N LEU A 25 -3.97 2.93 -9.90
CA LEU A 25 -4.40 3.42 -8.58
C LEU A 25 -3.66 4.69 -8.16
N GLY A 26 -2.46 4.92 -8.72
CA GLY A 26 -1.73 6.19 -8.65
C GLY A 26 -2.25 7.26 -9.62
N GLY A 27 -3.31 6.99 -10.39
CA GLY A 27 -3.92 7.93 -11.34
C GLY A 27 -3.16 8.07 -12.65
N ILE A 28 -2.31 7.11 -12.99
CA ILE A 28 -1.48 7.10 -14.20
C ILE A 28 -2.15 6.22 -15.24
N ASP A 29 -2.27 6.74 -16.48
CA ASP A 29 -2.77 5.97 -17.60
C ASP A 29 -1.76 4.87 -17.99
N VAL A 30 -2.25 3.67 -18.23
CA VAL A 30 -1.44 2.50 -18.58
C VAL A 30 -1.83 1.99 -19.96
N SER A 31 -0.86 1.87 -20.85
CA SER A 31 -0.98 1.09 -22.08
C SER A 31 -0.35 -0.28 -21.87
N MET A 32 -0.99 -1.34 -22.32
CA MET A 32 -0.54 -2.70 -22.06
C MET A 32 -0.57 -3.54 -23.33
N TYR A 33 0.50 -4.29 -23.56
CA TYR A 33 0.54 -5.33 -24.57
C TYR A 33 0.80 -6.69 -23.91
N ASP A 34 -0.03 -7.67 -24.25
CA ASP A 34 0.19 -9.08 -23.93
C ASP A 34 -0.50 -9.94 -25.00
N PRO A 35 0.20 -10.92 -25.60
CA PRO A 35 -0.37 -11.76 -26.66
C PRO A 35 -1.30 -12.86 -26.15
N HIS A 36 -1.35 -13.12 -24.84
CA HIS A 36 -2.14 -14.18 -24.25
C HIS A 36 -3.64 -13.81 -24.25
N PRO A 37 -4.54 -14.69 -24.74
CA PRO A 37 -5.97 -14.38 -24.86
C PRO A 37 -6.64 -14.04 -23.52
N GLU A 38 -6.16 -14.63 -22.43
CA GLU A 38 -6.69 -14.41 -21.07
C GLU A 38 -6.08 -13.21 -20.32
N ALA A 39 -5.17 -12.45 -20.95
CA ALA A 39 -4.48 -11.36 -20.26
C ALA A 39 -5.44 -10.35 -19.63
N LYS A 40 -6.52 -9.99 -20.34
CA LYS A 40 -7.57 -9.08 -19.82
C LYS A 40 -8.22 -9.60 -18.55
N ARG A 41 -8.54 -10.90 -18.50
CA ARG A 41 -9.14 -11.53 -17.31
C ARG A 41 -8.16 -11.53 -16.15
N ILE A 42 -6.93 -11.99 -16.38
CA ILE A 42 -5.88 -12.08 -15.35
C ILE A 42 -5.58 -10.71 -14.75
N VAL A 43 -5.36 -9.69 -15.59
CA VAL A 43 -5.10 -8.31 -15.14
C VAL A 43 -6.31 -7.74 -14.41
N GLY A 44 -7.53 -8.03 -14.87
CA GLY A 44 -8.77 -7.65 -14.19
C GLY A 44 -8.87 -8.22 -12.77
N GLU A 45 -8.51 -9.48 -12.57
CA GLU A 45 -8.47 -10.12 -11.26
C GLU A 45 -7.41 -9.50 -10.34
N VAL A 46 -6.21 -9.24 -10.86
CA VAL A 46 -5.13 -8.58 -10.08
C VAL A 46 -5.54 -7.16 -9.69
N LEU A 47 -6.14 -6.40 -10.61
CA LEU A 47 -6.62 -5.04 -10.34
C LEU A 47 -7.72 -5.03 -9.28
N ALA A 48 -8.67 -5.98 -9.33
CA ALA A 48 -9.73 -6.09 -8.34
C ALA A 48 -9.18 -6.41 -6.93
N ASN A 49 -8.14 -7.25 -6.85
CA ASN A 49 -7.45 -7.53 -5.59
C ASN A 49 -6.67 -6.30 -5.09
N ALA A 50 -5.98 -5.59 -5.99
CA ALA A 50 -5.28 -4.36 -5.66
C ALA A 50 -6.22 -3.25 -5.16
N GLU A 51 -7.36 -3.04 -5.80
CA GLU A 51 -8.39 -2.09 -5.36
C GLU A 51 -8.90 -2.42 -3.95
N ARG A 52 -9.12 -3.70 -3.65
CA ARG A 52 -9.50 -4.16 -2.31
C ARG A 52 -8.39 -3.88 -1.30
N ALA A 53 -7.15 -4.21 -1.62
CA ALA A 53 -5.99 -4.00 -0.75
C ALA A 53 -5.80 -2.51 -0.45
N TYR A 54 -5.83 -1.63 -1.48
CA TYR A 54 -5.68 -0.18 -1.30
C TYR A 54 -6.78 0.43 -0.43
N ALA A 55 -8.03 -0.02 -0.59
CA ALA A 55 -9.15 0.44 0.23
C ALA A 55 -8.98 0.13 1.73
N MET A 56 -8.19 -0.88 2.08
CA MET A 56 -7.82 -1.21 3.47
C MET A 56 -6.46 -0.61 3.88
N LEU A 57 -5.56 -0.39 2.91
CA LEU A 57 -4.20 0.11 3.12
C LEU A 57 -4.18 1.58 3.50
N THR A 58 -5.08 2.40 2.97
CA THR A 58 -5.03 3.84 3.21
C THR A 58 -6.41 4.49 3.20
N MET A 59 -6.56 5.47 4.09
CA MET A 59 -7.70 6.40 4.10
C MET A 59 -7.39 7.69 3.32
N ALA A 60 -6.16 7.82 2.81
CA ALA A 60 -5.81 8.95 1.97
C ALA A 60 -6.56 8.85 0.64
N PRO A 61 -7.15 9.96 0.17
CA PRO A 61 -7.95 9.97 -1.04
C PRO A 61 -7.05 9.70 -2.24
N LEU A 62 -7.31 8.58 -2.90
CA LEU A 62 -6.63 8.21 -4.12
C LEU A 62 -7.04 9.16 -5.26
N PRO A 63 -6.13 9.46 -6.20
CA PRO A 63 -6.49 10.17 -7.42
C PRO A 63 -7.54 9.37 -8.21
N PRO A 64 -8.28 10.01 -9.14
CA PRO A 64 -9.09 9.28 -10.10
C PRO A 64 -8.26 8.19 -10.77
N LYS A 65 -8.78 6.96 -10.78
CA LYS A 65 -8.09 5.81 -11.38
C LYS A 65 -7.72 6.12 -12.83
N GLY A 66 -6.48 5.82 -13.20
CA GLY A 66 -6.00 5.95 -14.57
C GLY A 66 -6.75 5.01 -15.53
N ARG A 67 -6.61 5.26 -16.83
CA ARG A 67 -7.20 4.43 -17.87
C ARG A 67 -6.24 3.31 -18.28
N LEU A 68 -6.71 2.07 -18.22
CA LEU A 68 -6.02 0.91 -18.81
C LEU A 68 -6.45 0.72 -20.26
N THR A 69 -5.49 0.66 -21.18
CA THR A 69 -5.71 0.42 -22.61
C THR A 69 -4.90 -0.79 -23.06
N PHE A 70 -5.55 -1.80 -23.63
CA PHE A 70 -4.85 -2.93 -24.26
C PHE A 70 -4.54 -2.58 -25.71
N CYS A 71 -3.28 -2.74 -26.10
CA CYS A 71 -2.74 -2.44 -27.43
C CYS A 71 -2.51 -3.72 -28.23
N GLU A 72 -2.39 -3.61 -29.55
CA GLU A 72 -2.19 -4.75 -30.45
C GLU A 72 -0.71 -5.07 -30.69
N SER A 73 0.20 -4.17 -30.28
CA SER A 73 1.65 -4.34 -30.42
C SER A 73 2.44 -3.66 -29.29
N VAL A 74 3.73 -3.99 -29.18
CA VAL A 74 4.67 -3.29 -28.28
C VAL A 74 4.83 -1.83 -28.68
N GLU A 75 4.95 -1.55 -29.99
CA GLU A 75 5.07 -0.20 -30.55
C GLU A 75 3.93 0.71 -30.08
N GLU A 76 2.68 0.25 -30.20
CA GLU A 76 1.51 1.00 -29.75
C GLU A 76 1.51 1.22 -28.24
N ALA A 77 1.90 0.20 -27.46
CA ALA A 77 1.88 0.27 -26.01
C ALA A 77 2.91 1.28 -25.47
N VAL A 78 4.11 1.32 -26.04
CA VAL A 78 5.20 2.19 -25.55
C VAL A 78 5.10 3.63 -26.05
N ALA A 79 4.29 3.89 -27.07
CA ALA A 79 4.13 5.22 -27.67
C ALA A 79 3.73 6.28 -26.62
N GLY A 80 4.63 7.25 -26.39
CA GLY A 80 4.46 8.36 -25.45
C GLY A 80 4.47 7.97 -23.97
N ALA A 81 4.88 6.75 -23.62
CA ALA A 81 5.08 6.35 -22.22
C ALA A 81 6.42 6.89 -21.69
N ASP A 82 6.43 7.43 -20.48
CA ASP A 82 7.64 7.91 -19.81
C ASP A 82 8.21 6.91 -18.78
N TRP A 83 7.42 5.88 -18.45
CA TRP A 83 7.86 4.66 -17.76
C TRP A 83 7.37 3.42 -18.51
N ILE A 84 8.26 2.48 -18.81
CA ILE A 84 7.94 1.23 -19.48
C ILE A 84 8.40 0.09 -18.59
N GLN A 85 7.51 -0.84 -18.28
CA GLN A 85 7.78 -1.99 -17.42
C GLN A 85 7.59 -3.29 -18.20
N GLU A 86 8.67 -4.01 -18.43
CA GLU A 86 8.69 -5.35 -19.03
C GLU A 86 8.48 -6.40 -17.93
N SER A 87 7.53 -7.31 -18.15
CA SER A 87 7.16 -8.41 -17.24
C SER A 87 6.77 -9.69 -18.00
N VAL A 88 7.40 -9.96 -19.14
CA VAL A 88 7.27 -11.19 -19.92
C VAL A 88 8.00 -12.36 -19.20
N PRO A 89 7.73 -13.63 -19.58
CA PRO A 89 8.33 -14.79 -18.93
C PRO A 89 9.85 -14.74 -18.80
N GLU A 90 10.38 -15.39 -17.76
CA GLU A 90 11.80 -15.43 -17.39
C GLU A 90 12.65 -16.26 -18.37
N ARG A 91 12.76 -15.79 -19.61
CA ARG A 91 13.57 -16.38 -20.68
C ARG A 91 14.43 -15.28 -21.30
N VAL A 92 15.76 -15.45 -21.24
CA VAL A 92 16.75 -14.44 -21.65
C VAL A 92 16.50 -13.94 -23.07
N ASP A 93 16.39 -14.84 -24.04
CA ASP A 93 16.20 -14.46 -25.45
C ASP A 93 14.88 -13.72 -25.68
N LEU A 94 13.80 -14.15 -25.01
CA LEU A 94 12.51 -13.47 -25.13
C LEU A 94 12.58 -12.05 -24.58
N LYS A 95 13.13 -11.88 -23.37
CA LYS A 95 13.25 -10.56 -22.73
C LYS A 95 14.15 -9.64 -23.54
N ARG A 96 15.30 -10.11 -24.01
CA ARG A 96 16.19 -9.33 -24.89
C ARG A 96 15.50 -8.87 -26.16
N ASN A 97 14.75 -9.76 -26.83
CA ASN A 97 14.00 -9.40 -28.03
C ASN A 97 12.94 -8.33 -27.75
N VAL A 98 12.15 -8.51 -26.68
CA VAL A 98 11.11 -7.56 -26.27
C VAL A 98 11.72 -6.22 -25.85
N LEU A 99 12.81 -6.20 -25.08
CA LEU A 99 13.49 -4.98 -24.66
C LEU A 99 14.12 -4.23 -25.84
N THR A 100 14.62 -4.95 -26.85
CA THR A 100 15.12 -4.36 -28.10
C THR A 100 13.98 -3.74 -28.92
N GLU A 101 12.81 -4.37 -28.92
CA GLU A 101 11.61 -3.82 -29.56
C GLU A 101 11.10 -2.58 -28.83
N ILE A 102 11.04 -2.62 -27.49
CA ILE A 102 10.72 -1.46 -26.64
C ILE A 102 11.69 -0.32 -26.95
N ASP A 103 13.00 -0.57 -26.97
CA ASP A 103 14.03 0.43 -27.20
C ASP A 103 13.85 1.17 -28.54
N ARG A 104 13.44 0.44 -29.57
CA ARG A 104 13.23 0.99 -30.92
C ARG A 104 12.09 2.01 -30.99
N TYR A 105 11.01 1.79 -30.24
CA TYR A 105 9.77 2.56 -30.35
C TYR A 105 9.51 3.50 -29.17
N ALA A 106 10.20 3.31 -28.04
CA ALA A 106 10.07 4.14 -26.86
C ALA A 106 10.64 5.55 -27.08
N ASP A 107 10.01 6.54 -26.45
CA ASP A 107 10.53 7.91 -26.37
C ASP A 107 11.98 7.90 -25.83
N PRO A 108 12.95 8.62 -26.46
CA PRO A 108 14.36 8.65 -26.03
C PRO A 108 14.58 8.86 -24.53
N GLU A 109 13.70 9.60 -23.85
CA GLU A 109 13.80 9.90 -22.41
C GLU A 109 13.02 8.93 -21.50
N ALA A 110 12.34 7.93 -22.07
CA ALA A 110 11.58 6.95 -21.31
C ALA A 110 12.48 6.08 -20.44
N LEU A 111 12.02 5.78 -19.23
CA LEU A 111 12.66 4.80 -18.35
C LEU A 111 12.20 3.40 -18.72
N ILE A 112 13.12 2.46 -18.93
CA ILE A 112 12.81 1.08 -19.30
C ILE A 112 13.20 0.16 -18.14
N GLY A 113 12.21 -0.30 -17.38
CA GLY A 113 12.37 -1.25 -16.30
C GLY A 113 12.08 -2.69 -16.75
N SER A 114 12.92 -3.66 -16.38
CA SER A 114 12.58 -5.09 -16.45
C SER A 114 12.20 -5.61 -15.07
N SER A 115 11.19 -6.47 -14.98
CA SER A 115 10.79 -7.18 -13.74
C SER A 115 11.48 -8.54 -13.58
N THR A 116 12.57 -8.80 -14.32
CA THR A 116 13.37 -10.02 -14.13
C THR A 116 13.77 -10.19 -12.65
N SER A 117 13.85 -11.44 -12.22
CA SER A 117 14.21 -11.82 -10.85
C SER A 117 15.68 -12.23 -10.75
N GLY A 118 16.30 -12.64 -11.85
CA GLY A 118 17.67 -13.16 -11.81
C GLY A 118 18.59 -12.79 -12.97
N ILE A 119 18.07 -12.31 -14.10
CA ILE A 119 18.88 -12.06 -15.29
C ILE A 119 19.63 -10.74 -15.12
N MET A 120 20.94 -10.79 -15.35
CA MET A 120 21.78 -9.59 -15.26
C MET A 120 21.35 -8.53 -16.29
N PRO A 121 21.15 -7.26 -15.88
CA PRO A 121 20.80 -6.20 -16.81
C PRO A 121 21.82 -6.02 -17.95
N THR A 122 23.12 -6.28 -17.75
CA THR A 122 24.09 -6.23 -18.86
C THR A 122 23.76 -7.20 -19.98
N GLU A 123 23.28 -8.42 -19.66
CA GLU A 123 22.83 -9.35 -20.70
C GLU A 123 21.57 -8.82 -21.38
N LEU A 124 20.62 -8.27 -20.61
CA LEU A 124 19.38 -7.73 -21.16
C LEU A 124 19.61 -6.48 -22.05
N GLN A 125 20.67 -5.69 -21.80
CA GLN A 125 21.03 -4.48 -22.54
C GLN A 125 21.72 -4.76 -23.88
N ARG A 126 22.16 -5.99 -24.11
CA ARG A 126 23.17 -6.32 -25.12
C ARG A 126 22.84 -5.83 -26.53
N ASP A 127 21.58 -5.96 -26.93
CA ASP A 127 21.12 -5.68 -28.30
C ASP A 127 20.39 -4.32 -28.42
N MET A 128 20.33 -3.54 -27.33
CA MET A 128 19.69 -2.22 -27.31
C MET A 128 20.58 -1.14 -27.97
N GLN A 129 19.95 -0.22 -28.67
CA GLN A 129 20.53 1.01 -29.22
C GLN A 129 20.78 2.05 -28.12
N HIS A 130 19.84 2.18 -27.17
CA HIS A 130 19.91 3.13 -26.05
C HIS A 130 19.83 2.42 -24.68
N PRO A 131 20.82 1.60 -24.30
CA PRO A 131 20.78 0.85 -23.05
C PRO A 131 20.96 1.71 -21.79
N GLU A 132 21.41 2.96 -21.90
CA GLU A 132 21.67 3.86 -20.77
C GLU A 132 20.46 4.20 -19.90
N ARG A 133 19.26 3.97 -20.44
CA ARG A 133 17.94 4.18 -19.83
C ARG A 133 17.26 2.89 -19.39
N MET A 134 17.90 1.74 -19.58
CA MET A 134 17.37 0.44 -19.15
C MET A 134 17.96 0.00 -17.82
N PHE A 135 17.10 -0.50 -16.94
CA PHE A 135 17.46 -1.05 -15.64
C PHE A 135 16.51 -2.18 -15.27
N VAL A 136 16.89 -2.98 -14.28
CA VAL A 136 15.96 -3.86 -13.59
C VAL A 136 15.21 -3.05 -12.54
N ALA A 137 13.89 -3.18 -12.51
CA ALA A 137 13.01 -2.72 -11.45
C ALA A 137 12.29 -3.95 -10.87
N HIS A 138 13.03 -4.77 -10.11
CA HIS A 138 12.57 -6.05 -9.58
C HIS A 138 11.63 -5.82 -8.39
N PRO A 139 10.33 -6.11 -8.50
CA PRO A 139 9.38 -5.92 -7.43
C PRO A 139 9.26 -7.17 -6.56
N TYR A 140 8.56 -7.06 -5.42
CA TYR A 140 8.19 -8.22 -4.60
C TYR A 140 6.68 -8.45 -4.67
N ASN A 141 6.26 -9.70 -4.86
CA ASN A 141 4.85 -10.06 -4.96
C ASN A 141 4.18 -10.06 -3.57
N PRO A 142 2.99 -9.45 -3.38
CA PRO A 142 2.20 -8.70 -4.38
C PRO A 142 2.72 -7.27 -4.62
N VAL A 143 3.03 -6.94 -5.87
CA VAL A 143 3.65 -5.66 -6.28
C VAL A 143 2.76 -4.46 -5.96
N TYR A 144 1.44 -4.65 -6.03
CA TYR A 144 0.50 -3.60 -5.64
C TYR A 144 0.50 -3.31 -4.14
N LEU A 145 1.11 -4.13 -3.28
CA LEU A 145 1.12 -3.90 -1.83
C LEU A 145 2.55 -3.70 -1.30
N LEU A 146 3.46 -4.66 -1.55
CA LEU A 146 4.83 -4.58 -1.07
C LEU A 146 5.57 -3.42 -1.75
N PRO A 147 6.08 -2.43 -0.98
CA PRO A 147 6.50 -1.17 -1.57
C PRO A 147 7.94 -1.20 -2.11
N LEU A 148 8.64 -2.32 -2.12
CA LEU A 148 10.06 -2.37 -2.49
C LEU A 148 10.23 -2.71 -3.98
N ALA A 149 11.14 -2.00 -4.65
CA ALA A 149 11.70 -2.43 -5.93
C ALA A 149 13.23 -2.32 -5.90
N GLU A 150 13.93 -3.39 -6.27
CA GLU A 150 15.37 -3.35 -6.49
C GLU A 150 15.66 -2.72 -7.85
N LEU A 151 16.45 -1.65 -7.84
CA LEU A 151 16.88 -0.92 -9.02
C LEU A 151 18.32 -1.33 -9.35
N VAL A 152 18.49 -2.06 -10.45
CA VAL A 152 19.79 -2.64 -10.83
C VAL A 152 20.15 -2.19 -12.25
N GLY A 153 21.26 -1.47 -12.36
CA GLY A 153 21.82 -1.10 -13.66
C GLY A 153 22.82 -2.15 -14.14
N GLY A 154 22.80 -2.43 -15.45
CA GLY A 154 23.90 -3.08 -16.16
C GLY A 154 25.03 -2.10 -16.47
N GLU A 155 26.10 -2.59 -17.10
CA GLU A 155 27.33 -1.84 -17.38
C GLU A 155 27.13 -0.52 -18.13
N ARG A 156 26.08 -0.43 -18.97
CA ARG A 156 25.81 0.75 -19.80
C ARG A 156 24.75 1.67 -19.22
N THR A 157 24.13 1.30 -18.09
CA THR A 157 23.10 2.12 -17.43
C THR A 157 23.71 3.38 -16.85
N SER A 158 23.06 4.52 -17.07
CA SER A 158 23.48 5.75 -16.41
C SER A 158 23.04 5.77 -14.94
N ALA A 159 23.90 6.27 -14.05
CA ALA A 159 23.54 6.46 -12.64
C ALA A 159 22.34 7.42 -12.48
N GLU A 160 22.24 8.43 -13.35
CA GLU A 160 21.11 9.36 -13.40
C GLU A 160 19.79 8.64 -13.69
N THR A 161 19.77 7.62 -14.55
CA THR A 161 18.57 6.80 -14.82
C THR A 161 18.08 6.10 -13.56
N LEU A 162 18.98 5.51 -12.76
CA LEU A 162 18.60 4.83 -11.51
C LEU A 162 18.04 5.81 -10.46
N GLU A 163 18.65 6.99 -10.35
CA GLU A 163 18.16 8.06 -9.47
C GLU A 163 16.79 8.58 -9.92
N ARG A 164 16.61 8.86 -11.22
CA ARG A 164 15.32 9.24 -11.82
C ARG A 164 14.26 8.16 -11.58
N ALA A 165 14.62 6.88 -11.70
CA ALA A 165 13.72 5.76 -11.46
C ALA A 165 13.29 5.69 -10.00
N ARG A 166 14.23 5.79 -9.06
CA ARG A 166 13.95 5.82 -7.62
C ARG A 166 12.99 6.95 -7.26
N ASP A 167 13.25 8.15 -7.78
CA ASP A 167 12.44 9.33 -7.47
C ASP A 167 11.04 9.25 -8.08
N ARG A 168 10.88 8.59 -9.24
CA ARG A 168 9.57 8.35 -9.89
C ARG A 168 8.73 7.26 -9.23
N LEU A 169 9.34 6.33 -8.50
CA LEU A 169 8.64 5.29 -7.73
C LEU A 169 8.00 5.83 -6.44
N ALA A 170 8.60 6.84 -5.81
CA ALA A 170 8.11 7.39 -4.54
C ALA A 170 6.67 7.95 -4.61
N PRO A 171 6.27 8.73 -5.64
CA PRO A 171 4.91 9.23 -5.79
C PRO A 171 3.82 8.16 -5.94
N ILE A 172 4.17 6.92 -6.32
CA ILE A 172 3.25 5.77 -6.40
C ILE A 172 3.39 4.84 -5.18
N GLY A 173 3.98 5.36 -4.10
CA GLY A 173 4.13 4.69 -2.81
C GLY A 173 5.20 3.60 -2.79
N MET A 174 6.10 3.56 -3.76
CA MET A 174 7.18 2.57 -3.82
C MET A 174 8.52 3.17 -3.41
N LYS A 175 9.40 2.32 -2.88
CA LYS A 175 10.77 2.59 -2.47
C LYS A 175 11.69 1.85 -3.42
N GLY A 176 12.32 2.58 -4.34
CA GLY A 176 13.45 2.06 -5.11
C GLY A 176 14.69 1.93 -4.23
N VAL A 177 15.34 0.76 -4.24
CA VAL A 177 16.66 0.55 -3.63
C VAL A 177 17.68 0.29 -4.72
N ILE A 178 18.66 1.17 -4.85
CA ILE A 178 19.66 1.07 -5.91
C ILE A 178 20.76 0.10 -5.48
N LEU A 179 20.94 -0.97 -6.27
CA LEU A 179 22.03 -1.91 -6.10
C LEU A 179 23.28 -1.32 -6.76
N LYS A 180 24.40 -1.35 -6.04
CA LYS A 180 25.66 -0.73 -6.50
C LYS A 180 26.28 -1.46 -7.69
N LYS A 181 25.98 -2.75 -7.83
CA LYS A 181 26.49 -3.64 -8.87
C LYS A 181 25.41 -4.66 -9.17
N GLU A 182 25.32 -5.05 -10.44
CA GLU A 182 24.57 -6.24 -10.80
C GLU A 182 25.24 -7.50 -10.25
N ILE A 183 24.40 -8.48 -10.00
CA ILE A 183 24.73 -9.85 -9.61
C ILE A 183 23.51 -10.70 -9.94
N GLU A 184 23.71 -11.98 -10.27
CA GLU A 184 22.60 -12.90 -10.48
C GLU A 184 21.74 -13.00 -9.21
N ALA A 185 20.41 -12.93 -9.40
CA ALA A 185 19.40 -12.92 -8.34
C ALA A 185 19.48 -11.73 -7.36
N PHE A 186 20.22 -10.68 -7.71
CA PHE A 186 20.25 -9.41 -6.98
C PHE A 186 20.54 -9.57 -5.48
N VAL A 187 19.88 -8.84 -4.58
CA VAL A 187 20.09 -8.99 -3.13
C VAL A 187 18.98 -9.81 -2.51
N GLY A 188 17.71 -9.47 -2.75
CA GLY A 188 16.62 -10.14 -2.04
C GLY A 188 16.41 -11.59 -2.46
N ASP A 189 16.42 -11.90 -3.76
CA ASP A 189 16.25 -13.30 -4.18
C ASP A 189 17.42 -14.16 -3.73
N ARG A 190 18.65 -13.64 -3.66
CA ARG A 190 19.77 -14.38 -3.05
C ARG A 190 19.53 -14.71 -1.57
N LEU A 191 18.91 -13.81 -0.81
CA LEU A 191 18.57 -14.05 0.60
C LEU A 191 17.42 -15.04 0.75
N LEU A 192 16.40 -14.94 -0.11
CA LEU A 192 15.27 -15.86 -0.14
C LEU A 192 15.73 -17.27 -0.54
N GLU A 193 16.54 -17.37 -1.60
CA GLU A 193 17.13 -18.62 -2.10
C GLU A 193 18.01 -19.30 -1.05
N ALA A 194 18.83 -18.53 -0.31
CA ALA A 194 19.62 -19.10 0.77
C ALA A 194 18.71 -19.81 1.79
N ILE A 195 17.70 -19.11 2.32
CA ILE A 195 16.76 -19.68 3.30
C ILE A 195 16.00 -20.88 2.71
N TRP A 196 15.56 -20.77 1.46
CA TRP A 196 14.84 -21.83 0.77
C TRP A 196 15.67 -23.10 0.61
N ARG A 197 16.92 -22.99 0.16
CA ARG A 197 17.84 -24.14 -0.01
C ARG A 197 18.10 -24.86 1.30
N GLU A 198 18.27 -24.13 2.39
CA GLU A 198 18.37 -24.76 3.71
C GLU A 198 17.09 -25.52 4.05
N GLY A 199 15.93 -24.92 3.80
CA GLY A 199 14.65 -25.55 4.08
C GLY A 199 14.45 -26.84 3.29
N LEU A 200 14.85 -26.88 2.02
CA LEU A 200 14.82 -28.08 1.21
C LEU A 200 15.64 -29.22 1.84
N TRP A 201 16.84 -28.93 2.34
CA TRP A 201 17.66 -29.92 3.03
C TRP A 201 17.04 -30.39 4.35
N LEU A 202 16.48 -29.46 5.15
CA LEU A 202 15.83 -29.81 6.41
C LEU A 202 14.62 -30.74 6.21
N ILE A 203 13.85 -30.54 5.13
CA ILE A 203 12.70 -31.39 4.79
C ILE A 203 13.15 -32.70 4.15
N HIS A 204 14.15 -32.64 3.25
CA HIS A 204 14.73 -33.83 2.62
C HIS A 204 15.30 -34.79 3.67
N ASP A 205 16.06 -34.27 4.63
CA ASP A 205 16.70 -35.05 5.70
C ASP A 205 15.74 -35.37 6.87
N ASP A 206 14.43 -35.13 6.72
CA ASP A 206 13.38 -35.41 7.71
C ASP A 206 13.60 -34.73 9.08
N ILE A 207 14.27 -33.57 9.10
CA ILE A 207 14.47 -32.77 10.32
C ILE A 207 13.17 -32.08 10.73
N CYS A 208 12.38 -31.62 9.76
CA CYS A 208 11.05 -31.05 9.96
C CYS A 208 10.19 -31.16 8.69
N ASP A 209 8.89 -30.90 8.82
CA ASP A 209 7.97 -30.72 7.68
C ASP A 209 7.82 -29.22 7.31
N THR A 210 7.08 -28.94 6.24
CA THR A 210 6.85 -27.56 5.77
C THR A 210 6.19 -26.68 6.82
N GLU A 211 5.20 -27.20 7.56
CA GLU A 211 4.50 -26.44 8.60
C GLU A 211 5.43 -26.07 9.75
N THR A 212 6.20 -27.02 10.28
CA THR A 212 7.17 -26.77 11.35
C THR A 212 8.23 -25.75 10.92
N LEU A 213 8.73 -25.86 9.68
CA LEU A 213 9.69 -24.91 9.13
C LEU A 213 9.10 -23.49 9.04
N ASP A 214 7.89 -23.37 8.50
CA ASP A 214 7.18 -22.10 8.39
C ASP A 214 6.83 -21.51 9.77
N ASP A 215 6.47 -22.34 10.75
CA ASP A 215 6.19 -21.97 12.14
C ASP A 215 7.38 -21.28 12.80
N VAL A 216 8.58 -21.83 12.60
CA VAL A 216 9.82 -21.20 13.08
C VAL A 216 9.98 -19.80 12.49
N ILE A 217 9.63 -19.59 11.22
CA ILE A 217 9.73 -18.26 10.57
C ILE A 217 8.64 -17.32 11.09
N ARG A 218 7.36 -17.72 10.98
CA ARG A 218 6.18 -16.86 11.22
C ARG A 218 5.99 -16.51 12.68
N TYR A 219 6.44 -17.36 13.60
CA TYR A 219 6.36 -17.13 15.04
C TYR A 219 7.64 -16.60 15.68
N SER A 220 8.72 -16.38 14.90
CA SER A 220 9.97 -15.83 15.44
C SER A 220 10.58 -14.68 14.63
N PHE A 221 11.59 -14.95 13.80
CA PHE A 221 12.40 -13.93 13.15
C PHE A 221 11.68 -13.24 11.98
N GLY A 222 10.68 -13.87 11.35
CA GLY A 222 9.86 -13.20 10.34
C GLY A 222 9.19 -11.93 10.87
N MET A 223 8.66 -11.98 12.10
CA MET A 223 8.07 -10.80 12.76
C MET A 223 9.10 -9.71 13.05
N ARG A 224 10.32 -10.10 13.44
CA ARG A 224 11.41 -9.13 13.65
C ARG A 224 11.82 -8.49 12.34
N TRP A 225 11.97 -9.26 11.26
CA TRP A 225 12.37 -8.77 9.94
C TRP A 225 11.33 -7.87 9.28
N ALA A 226 10.04 -8.10 9.53
CA ALA A 226 8.98 -7.21 9.08
C ALA A 226 9.14 -5.78 9.65
N GLN A 227 9.65 -5.68 10.89
CA GLN A 227 9.91 -4.41 11.55
C GLN A 227 11.32 -3.89 11.26
N MET A 228 12.38 -4.62 11.60
CA MET A 228 13.77 -4.19 11.43
C MET A 228 14.61 -5.24 10.69
N GLY A 229 15.44 -4.81 9.74
CA GLY A 229 16.24 -5.71 8.92
C GLY A 229 17.29 -6.51 9.72
N LEU A 230 17.97 -7.43 9.02
CA LEU A 230 18.94 -8.38 9.60
C LEU A 230 19.98 -7.69 10.51
N PHE A 231 20.65 -6.66 9.99
CA PHE A 231 21.74 -5.99 10.71
C PHE A 231 21.26 -5.17 11.92
N GLU A 232 20.09 -4.54 11.85
CA GLU A 232 19.55 -3.82 13.01
C GLU A 232 19.12 -4.80 14.11
N THR A 233 18.48 -5.91 13.72
CA THR A 233 18.12 -7.01 14.63
C THR A 233 19.35 -7.55 15.38
N TYR A 234 20.46 -7.78 14.68
CA TYR A 234 21.68 -8.26 15.30
C TYR A 234 22.43 -7.18 16.07
N ARG A 235 22.31 -5.91 15.67
CA ARG A 235 22.89 -4.79 16.42
C ARG A 235 22.30 -4.73 17.82
N ILE A 236 20.98 -4.86 17.97
CA ILE A 236 20.34 -4.86 19.29
C ILE A 236 20.59 -6.14 20.07
N ALA A 237 20.76 -7.28 19.37
CA ALA A 237 21.15 -8.54 20.00
C ALA A 237 22.57 -8.46 20.61
N GLY A 238 23.43 -7.59 20.10
CA GLY A 238 24.73 -7.26 20.69
C GLY A 238 24.69 -6.35 21.92
N GLY A 239 23.50 -5.96 22.41
CA GLY A 239 23.34 -5.07 23.56
C GLY A 239 23.89 -3.66 23.31
N GLU A 240 24.21 -2.93 24.39
CA GLU A 240 24.73 -1.55 24.31
C GLU A 240 26.02 -1.42 23.49
N ALA A 241 26.83 -2.48 23.47
CA ALA A 241 28.07 -2.55 22.70
C ALA A 241 27.85 -2.81 21.19
N GLY A 242 26.60 -3.15 20.80
CA GLY A 242 26.13 -3.18 19.43
C GLY A 242 26.75 -4.27 18.55
N MET A 243 26.73 -4.02 17.23
CA MET A 243 27.13 -4.99 16.20
C MET A 243 28.56 -5.53 16.36
N ARG A 244 29.52 -4.70 16.79
CA ARG A 244 30.90 -5.15 16.99
C ARG A 244 30.99 -6.24 18.06
N HIS A 245 30.24 -6.07 19.15
CA HIS A 245 30.19 -7.07 20.20
C HIS A 245 29.49 -8.35 19.74
N PHE A 246 28.34 -8.21 19.05
CA PHE A 246 27.64 -9.35 18.46
C PHE A 246 28.56 -10.19 17.55
N LEU A 247 29.31 -9.55 16.66
CA LEU A 247 30.26 -10.22 15.77
C LEU A 247 31.44 -10.84 16.53
N ALA A 248 31.93 -10.21 17.59
CA ALA A 248 33.00 -10.81 18.41
C ALA A 248 32.51 -12.06 19.16
N GLN A 249 31.25 -12.06 19.61
CA GLN A 249 30.65 -13.16 20.35
C GLN A 249 30.27 -14.35 19.44
N PHE A 250 29.57 -14.08 18.33
CA PHE A 250 29.00 -15.12 17.46
C PHE A 250 29.79 -15.36 16.18
N GLY A 251 30.71 -14.46 15.81
CA GLY A 251 31.56 -14.60 14.63
C GLY A 251 32.34 -15.92 14.57
N PRO A 252 32.92 -16.43 15.68
CA PRO A 252 33.57 -17.74 15.66
C PRO A 252 32.65 -18.89 15.22
N CYS A 253 31.35 -18.82 15.54
CA CYS A 253 30.38 -19.85 15.17
C CYS A 253 30.05 -19.86 13.68
N LEU A 254 30.31 -18.77 12.94
CA LEU A 254 30.09 -18.72 11.49
C LEU A 254 31.01 -19.67 10.70
N SER A 255 32.07 -20.17 11.33
CA SER A 255 32.97 -21.18 10.75
C SER A 255 32.47 -22.62 10.94
N TRP A 256 31.41 -22.82 11.74
CA TRP A 256 30.89 -24.15 12.02
C TRP A 256 30.02 -24.63 10.85
N PRO A 257 30.02 -25.93 10.53
CA PRO A 257 29.32 -26.47 9.37
C PRO A 257 27.82 -26.67 9.69
N TRP A 258 27.11 -25.59 10.03
CA TRP A 258 25.71 -25.65 10.47
C TRP A 258 24.71 -25.76 9.32
N THR A 259 25.03 -25.17 8.18
CA THR A 259 24.06 -24.96 7.09
C THR A 259 24.57 -25.52 5.78
N LYS A 260 23.66 -25.93 4.90
CA LYS A 260 23.90 -26.46 3.55
C LYS A 260 23.51 -25.48 2.44
N LEU A 261 23.48 -24.17 2.71
CA LEU A 261 23.01 -23.10 1.80
C LEU A 261 23.64 -23.09 0.39
N THR A 262 24.85 -23.63 0.23
CA THR A 262 25.54 -23.67 -1.07
C THR A 262 25.15 -24.87 -1.94
N ASP A 263 24.62 -25.92 -1.32
CA ASP A 263 24.22 -27.15 -1.99
C ASP A 263 22.70 -27.15 -2.19
N VAL A 264 22.24 -27.80 -3.27
CA VAL A 264 20.81 -28.01 -3.52
C VAL A 264 20.57 -29.51 -3.59
N VAL A 265 19.50 -29.97 -2.96
CA VAL A 265 19.02 -31.35 -3.07
C VAL A 265 18.66 -31.69 -4.51
N ASP A 266 18.78 -32.96 -4.90
CA ASP A 266 18.20 -33.43 -6.15
C ASP A 266 16.66 -33.34 -6.03
N LEU A 267 16.05 -32.44 -6.79
CA LEU A 267 14.59 -32.26 -6.84
C LEU A 267 13.95 -33.37 -7.69
N ASP A 268 14.04 -34.61 -7.21
CA ASP A 268 13.36 -35.74 -7.83
C ASP A 268 11.84 -35.72 -7.58
N ASP A 269 11.10 -36.52 -8.35
CA ASP A 269 9.63 -36.58 -8.26
C ASP A 269 9.16 -36.92 -6.84
N ALA A 270 9.92 -37.74 -6.10
CA ALA A 270 9.55 -38.16 -4.76
C ALA A 270 9.63 -37.00 -3.75
N LEU A 271 10.69 -36.19 -3.79
CA LEU A 271 10.83 -35.02 -2.94
C LEU A 271 9.83 -33.93 -3.33
N VAL A 272 9.60 -33.72 -4.62
CA VAL A 272 8.60 -32.76 -5.12
C VAL A 272 7.20 -33.13 -4.64
N ASP A 273 6.79 -34.39 -4.81
CA ASP A 273 5.49 -34.89 -4.35
C ASP A 273 5.35 -34.79 -2.84
N LYS A 274 6.41 -35.09 -2.08
CA LYS A 274 6.45 -34.95 -0.62
C LYS A 274 6.20 -33.51 -0.19
N ILE A 275 6.95 -32.55 -0.73
CA ILE A 275 6.81 -31.12 -0.39
C ILE A 275 5.43 -30.61 -0.80
N ALA A 276 4.95 -30.98 -1.99
CA ALA A 276 3.63 -30.58 -2.48
C ALA A 276 2.51 -31.09 -1.56
N ALA A 277 2.55 -32.37 -1.19
CA ALA A 277 1.57 -32.95 -0.28
C ALA A 277 1.59 -32.31 1.12
N GLN A 278 2.78 -32.01 1.66
CA GLN A 278 2.92 -31.31 2.95
C GLN A 278 2.37 -29.88 2.88
N SER A 279 2.67 -29.15 1.80
CA SER A 279 2.16 -27.79 1.57
C SER A 279 0.64 -27.74 1.41
N ASP A 280 0.06 -28.70 0.69
CA ASP A 280 -1.39 -28.83 0.52
C ASP A 280 -2.09 -29.15 1.84
N ALA A 281 -1.50 -30.06 2.65
CA ALA A 281 -2.03 -30.41 3.97
C ALA A 281 -2.04 -29.21 4.92
N GLN A 282 -0.95 -28.44 4.96
CA GLN A 282 -0.81 -27.22 5.77
C GLN A 282 -1.85 -26.15 5.38
N SER A 283 -2.18 -26.04 4.10
CA SER A 283 -3.12 -25.04 3.59
C SER A 283 -4.59 -25.31 4.02
N GLY A 284 -4.90 -26.49 4.57
CA GLY A 284 -6.16 -26.75 5.27
C GLY A 284 -7.41 -26.55 4.40
N ALA A 285 -7.38 -27.02 3.15
CA ALA A 285 -8.44 -26.91 2.12
C ALA A 285 -8.75 -25.48 1.60
N ARG A 286 -7.97 -24.47 2.01
CA ARG A 286 -8.14 -23.09 1.50
C ARG A 286 -7.68 -22.97 0.05
N GLY A 287 -8.43 -22.22 -0.75
CA GLY A 287 -8.02 -21.92 -2.11
C GLY A 287 -6.93 -20.84 -2.18
N ILE A 288 -6.12 -20.84 -3.24
CA ILE A 288 -5.04 -19.84 -3.44
C ILE A 288 -5.55 -18.40 -3.28
N ARG A 289 -6.70 -18.07 -3.88
CA ARG A 289 -7.30 -16.72 -3.80
C ARG A 289 -7.74 -16.35 -2.38
N GLU A 290 -8.11 -17.32 -1.56
CA GLU A 290 -8.43 -17.10 -0.16
C GLU A 290 -7.16 -16.80 0.63
N LEU A 291 -6.11 -17.60 0.43
CA LEU A 291 -4.80 -17.39 1.06
C LEU A 291 -4.17 -16.04 0.68
N GLU A 292 -4.28 -15.62 -0.59
CA GLU A 292 -3.83 -14.30 -1.04
C GLU A 292 -4.54 -13.17 -0.29
N ARG A 293 -5.86 -13.28 -0.08
CA ARG A 293 -6.63 -12.25 0.64
C ARG A 293 -6.22 -12.18 2.10
N ILE A 294 -6.10 -13.34 2.75
CA ILE A 294 -5.64 -13.42 4.15
C ILE A 294 -4.24 -12.83 4.28
N ARG A 295 -3.32 -13.16 3.37
CA ARG A 295 -1.97 -12.58 3.33
C ARG A 295 -2.03 -11.06 3.19
N ASP A 296 -2.77 -10.54 2.21
CA ASP A 296 -2.84 -9.11 1.92
C ASP A 296 -3.43 -8.33 3.10
N GLU A 297 -4.50 -8.85 3.73
CA GLU A 297 -5.10 -8.26 4.94
C GLU A 297 -4.10 -8.19 6.10
N ASN A 298 -3.35 -9.27 6.33
CA ASN A 298 -2.32 -9.32 7.39
C ASN A 298 -1.15 -8.38 7.09
N LEU A 299 -0.67 -8.33 5.84
CA LEU A 299 0.38 -7.41 5.41
C LEU A 299 -0.03 -5.95 5.62
N ILE A 300 -1.28 -5.60 5.30
CA ILE A 300 -1.83 -4.27 5.56
C ILE A 300 -1.84 -3.96 7.06
N GLY A 301 -2.30 -4.90 7.89
CA GLY A 301 -2.27 -4.75 9.35
C GLY A 301 -0.87 -4.46 9.89
N ILE A 302 0.13 -5.21 9.42
CA ILE A 302 1.55 -4.99 9.76
C ILE A 302 2.01 -3.61 9.30
N MET A 303 1.74 -3.22 8.05
CA MET A 303 2.13 -1.91 7.52
C MET A 303 1.49 -0.75 8.29
N GLN A 304 0.23 -0.88 8.70
CA GLN A 304 -0.45 0.11 9.54
C GLN A 304 0.17 0.21 10.94
N ALA A 305 0.48 -0.92 11.56
CA ALA A 305 1.16 -0.93 12.86
C ALA A 305 2.55 -0.25 12.76
N LEU A 306 3.31 -0.57 11.72
CA LEU A 306 4.61 0.06 11.45
C LEU A 306 4.48 1.55 11.13
N LYS A 307 3.39 1.98 10.49
CA LYS A 307 3.09 3.40 10.21
C LYS A 307 2.86 4.20 11.49
N ALA A 308 2.13 3.62 12.45
CA ALA A 308 1.84 4.26 13.73
C ALA A 308 3.03 4.25 14.70
N GLY A 309 4.01 3.36 14.48
CA GLY A 309 5.23 3.25 15.30
C GLY A 309 6.14 4.49 15.29
N ASP A 310 7.15 4.50 16.15
CA ASP A 310 8.13 5.59 16.34
C ASP A 310 7.44 6.97 16.56
N GLY A 311 6.44 7.00 17.44
CA GLY A 311 5.68 8.21 17.72
C GLY A 311 4.94 8.78 16.50
N GLY A 312 4.53 7.92 15.57
CA GLY A 312 3.84 8.30 14.33
C GLY A 312 4.76 8.72 13.18
N LYS A 313 6.10 8.63 13.33
CA LYS A 313 7.04 8.84 12.22
C LYS A 313 7.05 7.69 11.22
N GLY A 314 6.57 6.52 11.66
CA GLY A 314 6.55 5.29 10.91
C GLY A 314 7.92 4.61 10.85
N TRP A 315 7.90 3.31 10.55
CA TRP A 315 9.10 2.48 10.43
C TRP A 315 9.01 1.59 9.18
N GLY A 316 10.16 1.27 8.55
CA GLY A 316 10.22 0.34 7.41
C GLY A 316 9.18 0.63 6.31
N SER A 317 8.37 -0.37 5.95
CA SER A 317 7.27 -0.25 4.98
C SER A 317 6.16 0.70 5.45
N GLY A 318 5.90 0.78 6.76
CA GLY A 318 4.95 1.73 7.35
C GLY A 318 5.38 3.19 7.20
N LYS A 319 6.69 3.47 7.24
CA LYS A 319 7.22 4.82 6.91
C LYS A 319 6.94 5.18 5.45
N VAL A 320 7.16 4.24 4.52
CA VAL A 320 6.87 4.47 3.09
C VAL A 320 5.37 4.76 2.90
N LEU A 321 4.51 4.02 3.60
CA LEU A 321 3.07 4.29 3.59
C LEU A 321 2.73 5.67 4.16
N ALA A 322 3.31 6.09 5.29
CA ALA A 322 3.11 7.42 5.86
C ALA A 322 3.49 8.53 4.87
N ASP A 323 4.65 8.41 4.23
CA ASP A 323 5.14 9.40 3.27
C ASP A 323 4.27 9.43 2.00
N PHE A 324 3.78 8.27 1.54
CA PHE A 324 2.82 8.18 0.44
C PHE A 324 1.47 8.85 0.77
N GLU A 325 0.91 8.59 1.95
CA GLU A 325 -0.33 9.22 2.40
C GLU A 325 -0.20 10.74 2.46
N LYS A 326 0.92 11.26 2.98
CA LYS A 326 1.19 12.71 2.99
C LYS A 326 1.16 13.29 1.57
N LEU A 327 1.73 12.60 0.59
CA LEU A 327 1.70 13.03 -0.82
C LEU A 327 0.28 13.02 -1.39
N LEU A 328 -0.52 11.99 -1.10
CA LEU A 328 -1.92 11.91 -1.53
C LEU A 328 -2.77 13.03 -0.94
N TRP A 329 -2.61 13.31 0.36
CA TRP A 329 -3.28 14.42 1.03
C TRP A 329 -2.86 15.78 0.46
N ALA A 330 -1.55 15.98 0.23
CA ALA A 330 -1.03 17.24 -0.32
C ALA A 330 -1.48 17.50 -1.76
N LYS A 331 -1.64 16.44 -2.57
CA LYS A 331 -2.21 16.55 -3.93
C LYS A 331 -3.71 16.82 -3.93
N GLY A 332 -4.33 16.93 -2.75
CA GLY A 332 -5.72 17.27 -2.59
C GLY A 332 -6.61 16.19 -3.17
N GLY A 333 -6.45 14.94 -2.72
CA GLY A 333 -7.36 13.88 -3.13
C GLY A 333 -8.80 14.31 -2.81
N GLY A 334 -9.46 14.71 -3.87
CA GLY A 334 -10.66 15.50 -3.82
C GLY A 334 -11.25 15.34 -5.18
N ARG A 335 -12.52 14.98 -5.21
CA ARG A 335 -13.36 15.22 -6.37
C ARG A 335 -13.02 16.62 -6.91
N LYS A 336 -12.76 16.72 -8.21
CA LYS A 336 -12.49 18.01 -8.87
C LYS A 336 -13.61 19.03 -8.66
N ASP A 337 -14.78 18.55 -8.27
CA ASP A 337 -15.97 19.35 -7.96
C ASP A 337 -16.07 19.60 -6.46
N ALA A 338 -16.28 20.87 -6.08
CA ALA A 338 -16.67 21.22 -4.73
C ALA A 338 -17.90 20.40 -4.32
N PRO A 339 -17.93 19.83 -3.10
CA PRO A 339 -19.07 19.05 -2.67
C PRO A 339 -20.33 19.90 -2.68
N ASP A 340 -21.44 19.33 -3.12
CA ASP A 340 -22.73 19.98 -3.10
C ASP A 340 -23.16 20.23 -1.65
N ILE A 341 -23.03 21.47 -1.20
CA ILE A 341 -23.36 21.91 0.16
C ILE A 341 -24.87 22.04 0.41
N SER A 342 -25.70 21.83 -0.63
CA SER A 342 -27.17 21.85 -0.51
C SER A 342 -27.75 20.56 0.08
N GLN A 343 -26.90 19.63 0.47
CA GLN A 343 -27.24 18.36 1.11
C GLN A 343 -26.14 17.97 2.12
N PRO A 344 -26.40 17.01 3.03
CA PRO A 344 -25.35 16.49 3.91
C PRO A 344 -24.14 16.01 3.10
N LEU A 345 -22.95 16.44 3.51
CA LEU A 345 -21.71 16.23 2.75
C LEU A 345 -21.27 14.77 2.83
N ARG A 346 -21.24 14.04 1.71
CA ARG A 346 -20.59 12.72 1.62
C ARG A 346 -19.07 12.91 1.53
N LEU A 347 -18.40 12.81 2.67
CA LEU A 347 -16.99 13.17 2.81
C LEU A 347 -16.06 11.95 2.91
N VAL A 348 -16.57 10.80 3.34
CA VAL A 348 -15.78 9.56 3.48
C VAL A 348 -16.51 8.41 2.81
N ASP A 349 -15.75 7.67 2.02
CA ASP A 349 -16.08 6.36 1.48
C ASP A 349 -15.01 5.39 2.00
N THR A 350 -15.40 4.28 2.61
CA THR A 350 -14.47 3.34 3.23
C THR A 350 -14.95 1.90 3.13
N ARG A 351 -14.09 0.96 3.53
CA ARG A 351 -14.40 -0.47 3.62
C ARG A 351 -14.02 -0.98 5.00
N VAL A 352 -14.88 -1.79 5.61
CA VAL A 352 -14.59 -2.41 6.92
C VAL A 352 -13.35 -3.30 6.78
N SER A 353 -12.27 -2.92 7.47
CA SER A 353 -11.00 -3.64 7.50
C SER A 353 -11.04 -4.84 8.45
N ALA A 354 -10.20 -5.85 8.22
CA ALA A 354 -9.99 -6.97 9.13
C ALA A 354 -9.58 -6.51 10.54
N ALA A 355 -8.86 -5.39 10.67
CA ALA A 355 -8.47 -4.82 11.96
C ALA A 355 -9.64 -4.14 12.72
N TRP A 356 -10.82 -4.06 12.10
CA TRP A 356 -12.01 -3.41 12.67
C TRP A 356 -13.03 -4.40 13.18
N VAL A 357 -12.96 -5.67 12.74
CA VAL A 357 -13.96 -6.67 13.11
C VAL A 357 -13.63 -7.35 14.43
N ASP A 358 -14.66 -7.64 15.20
CA ASP A 358 -14.60 -8.40 16.45
C ASP A 358 -14.61 -9.91 16.18
N TYR A 359 -14.64 -10.71 17.25
CA TYR A 359 -14.72 -12.17 17.19
C TYR A 359 -16.03 -12.70 16.58
N ASN A 360 -17.04 -11.84 16.38
CA ASN A 360 -18.30 -12.17 15.72
C ASN A 360 -18.27 -11.82 14.22
N GLY A 361 -17.17 -11.24 13.72
CA GLY A 361 -17.07 -10.75 12.34
C GLY A 361 -17.79 -9.42 12.11
N HIS A 362 -18.22 -8.72 13.17
CA HIS A 362 -18.86 -7.42 13.10
C HIS A 362 -17.86 -6.31 13.41
N MET A 363 -18.02 -5.16 12.75
CA MET A 363 -17.26 -3.96 13.07
C MET A 363 -17.44 -3.59 14.54
N THR A 364 -16.33 -3.53 15.28
CA THR A 364 -16.30 -3.22 16.71
C THR A 364 -16.80 -1.79 16.95
N GLU A 365 -17.51 -1.57 18.07
CA GLU A 365 -18.21 -0.30 18.34
C GLU A 365 -17.35 0.97 18.16
N HIS A 366 -16.11 1.00 18.67
CA HIS A 366 -15.28 2.21 18.61
C HIS A 366 -14.79 2.53 17.19
N ARG A 367 -14.85 1.55 16.28
CA ARG A 367 -14.47 1.77 14.88
C ARG A 367 -15.50 2.63 14.15
N TYR A 368 -16.75 2.64 14.59
CA TYR A 368 -17.72 3.62 14.09
C TYR A 368 -17.30 5.04 14.48
N LEU A 369 -16.80 5.21 15.72
CA LEU A 369 -16.23 6.49 16.17
C LEU A 369 -15.01 6.90 15.34
N GLN A 370 -14.17 5.94 14.93
CA GLN A 370 -13.09 6.23 14.00
C GLN A 370 -13.61 6.77 12.67
N VAL A 371 -14.61 6.13 12.04
CA VAL A 371 -15.20 6.63 10.78
C VAL A 371 -15.82 8.02 10.96
N PHE A 372 -16.46 8.29 12.11
CA PHE A 372 -16.94 9.64 12.45
C PHE A 372 -15.79 10.66 12.55
N GLY A 373 -14.68 10.29 13.21
CA GLY A 373 -13.46 11.09 13.28
C GLY A 373 -12.89 11.39 11.90
N ASP A 374 -12.71 10.37 11.07
CA ASP A 374 -12.21 10.49 9.69
C ASP A 374 -13.09 11.44 8.84
N THR A 375 -14.41 11.39 9.07
CA THR A 375 -15.39 12.26 8.40
C THR A 375 -15.27 13.71 8.86
N SER A 376 -15.04 13.94 10.16
CA SER A 376 -14.78 15.29 10.69
C SER A 376 -13.44 15.85 10.20
N ASP A 377 -12.40 15.03 10.09
CA ASP A 377 -11.11 15.43 9.52
C ASP A 377 -11.25 15.81 8.03
N ALA A 378 -12.11 15.11 7.28
CA ALA A 378 -12.43 15.48 5.91
C ALA A 378 -13.14 16.85 5.82
N LEU A 379 -14.05 17.17 6.75
CA LEU A 379 -14.63 18.51 6.85
C LEU A 379 -13.57 19.57 7.19
N LEU A 380 -12.69 19.28 8.15
CA LEU A 380 -11.61 20.18 8.57
C LEU A 380 -10.71 20.53 7.39
N ARG A 381 -10.28 19.53 6.62
CA ARG A 381 -9.52 19.73 5.37
C ARG A 381 -10.30 20.58 4.35
N LEU A 382 -11.60 20.32 4.16
CA LEU A 382 -12.45 21.11 3.25
C LEU A 382 -12.49 22.60 3.61
N ILE A 383 -12.42 22.94 4.90
CA ILE A 383 -12.42 24.34 5.37
C ILE A 383 -11.01 24.93 5.55
N GLY A 384 -9.95 24.22 5.16
CA GLY A 384 -8.57 24.71 5.21
C GLY A 384 -7.77 24.38 6.48
N VAL A 385 -8.27 23.49 7.33
CA VAL A 385 -7.51 22.93 8.46
C VAL A 385 -6.75 21.71 7.94
N ASP A 386 -5.68 21.97 7.20
CA ASP A 386 -4.80 20.96 6.60
C ASP A 386 -3.58 20.67 7.49
N PHE A 387 -2.63 19.85 7.00
CA PHE A 387 -1.42 19.55 7.75
C PHE A 387 -0.57 20.80 8.06
N ALA A 388 -0.48 21.76 7.13
CA ALA A 388 0.28 22.98 7.36
C ALA A 388 -0.37 23.84 8.47
N TYR A 389 -1.70 23.87 8.52
CA TYR A 389 -2.46 24.50 9.60
C TYR A 389 -2.15 23.85 10.97
N VAL A 390 -2.13 22.52 11.01
CA VAL A 390 -1.81 21.75 12.23
C VAL A 390 -0.36 21.92 12.67
N GLU A 391 0.59 21.88 11.74
CA GLU A 391 2.01 22.14 12.00
C GLU A 391 2.24 23.58 12.50
N GLY A 392 1.41 24.53 12.05
CA GLY A 392 1.35 25.90 12.57
C GLY A 392 0.87 26.01 14.03
N GLY A 393 0.48 24.90 14.66
CA GLY A 393 0.05 24.84 16.04
C GLY A 393 -1.42 25.19 16.26
N HIS A 394 -2.27 25.03 15.25
CA HIS A 394 -3.72 25.24 15.33
C HIS A 394 -4.48 23.96 14.97
N SER A 395 -5.57 23.65 15.68
CA SER A 395 -6.36 22.46 15.38
C SER A 395 -7.78 22.57 15.94
N TYR A 396 -8.63 21.60 15.62
CA TYR A 396 -9.91 21.37 16.27
C TYR A 396 -9.88 20.03 17.02
N TYR A 397 -10.35 20.03 18.25
CA TYR A 397 -10.50 18.80 19.03
C TYR A 397 -11.97 18.51 19.29
N THR A 398 -12.37 17.26 19.08
CA THR A 398 -13.69 16.76 19.49
C THR A 398 -13.75 16.74 21.01
N VAL A 399 -14.66 17.53 21.59
CA VAL A 399 -14.85 17.67 23.04
C VAL A 399 -16.10 16.95 23.54
N GLU A 400 -17.03 16.60 22.65
CA GLU A 400 -18.23 15.85 22.97
C GLU A 400 -18.63 14.98 21.78
N THR A 401 -19.04 13.74 22.06
CA THR A 401 -19.63 12.83 21.08
C THR A 401 -20.82 12.10 21.69
N HIS A 402 -21.95 12.12 20.99
CA HIS A 402 -23.10 11.26 21.27
C HIS A 402 -23.34 10.33 20.07
N ILE A 403 -22.98 9.05 20.24
CA ILE A 403 -23.06 8.01 19.21
C ILE A 403 -24.28 7.11 19.40
N ARG A 404 -24.87 6.67 18.30
CA ARG A 404 -25.92 5.64 18.24
C ARG A 404 -25.51 4.58 17.23
N HIS A 405 -25.47 3.33 17.67
CA HIS A 405 -25.33 2.16 16.80
C HIS A 405 -26.73 1.67 16.43
N LEU A 406 -27.04 1.64 15.13
CA LEU A 406 -28.37 1.37 14.60
C LEU A 406 -28.42 0.09 13.75
N GLY A 407 -27.29 -0.32 13.20
CA GLY A 407 -27.09 -1.56 12.46
C GLY A 407 -25.68 -2.11 12.65
N GLU A 408 -25.38 -3.17 11.93
CA GLU A 408 -24.09 -3.86 11.94
C GLU A 408 -23.38 -3.75 10.58
N ALA A 409 -22.07 -3.54 10.61
CA ALA A 409 -21.20 -3.63 9.44
C ALA A 409 -20.31 -4.86 9.57
N LYS A 410 -20.03 -5.55 8.46
CA LYS A 410 -19.22 -6.79 8.39
C LYS A 410 -17.93 -6.57 7.62
N LEU A 411 -16.98 -7.48 7.81
CA LEU A 411 -15.71 -7.48 7.07
C LEU A 411 -15.92 -7.27 5.57
N GLY A 412 -15.21 -6.30 5.00
CA GLY A 412 -15.27 -6.02 3.58
C GLY A 412 -16.52 -5.25 3.11
N GLN A 413 -17.48 -4.95 3.98
CA GLN A 413 -18.64 -4.12 3.62
C GLN A 413 -18.19 -2.69 3.29
N VAL A 414 -18.79 -2.09 2.26
CA VAL A 414 -18.48 -0.73 1.81
C VAL A 414 -19.40 0.24 2.52
N LEU A 415 -18.81 1.25 3.15
CA LEU A 415 -19.51 2.26 3.93
C LEU A 415 -19.30 3.63 3.31
N TYR A 416 -20.28 4.53 3.48
CA TYR A 416 -20.06 5.96 3.28
C TYR A 416 -20.61 6.76 4.45
N ALA A 417 -20.00 7.92 4.72
CA ALA A 417 -20.40 8.81 5.78
C ALA A 417 -20.81 10.18 5.25
N THR A 418 -21.96 10.66 5.72
CA THR A 418 -22.50 12.00 5.41
C THR A 418 -22.46 12.89 6.63
N LEU A 419 -22.05 14.15 6.48
CA LEU A 419 -21.95 15.13 7.56
C LEU A 419 -22.81 16.36 7.30
N GLN A 420 -23.64 16.72 8.28
CA GLN A 420 -24.40 17.97 8.30
C GLN A 420 -23.93 18.86 9.46
N VAL A 421 -23.47 20.06 9.13
CA VAL A 421 -23.12 21.09 10.13
C VAL A 421 -24.42 21.63 10.75
N LEU A 422 -24.55 21.51 12.07
CA LEU A 422 -25.73 21.95 12.83
C LEU A 422 -25.60 23.38 13.34
N GLY A 423 -24.37 23.85 13.55
CA GLY A 423 -24.09 25.21 14.00
C GLY A 423 -22.61 25.45 14.25
N PHE A 424 -22.21 26.71 14.30
CA PHE A 424 -20.84 27.12 14.61
C PHE A 424 -20.81 28.48 15.30
N ASP A 425 -19.72 28.75 16.02
CA ASP A 425 -19.36 30.07 16.52
C ASP A 425 -17.86 30.35 16.25
N GLU A 426 -17.28 31.39 16.85
CA GLU A 426 -15.86 31.72 16.68
C GLU A 426 -14.91 30.58 17.08
N LYS A 427 -15.34 29.61 17.91
CA LYS A 427 -14.50 28.56 18.49
C LYS A 427 -15.04 27.16 18.22
N ARG A 428 -16.33 26.99 18.00
CA ARG A 428 -17.01 25.70 18.05
C ARG A 428 -17.65 25.34 16.73
N ILE A 429 -17.66 24.05 16.42
CA ILE A 429 -18.42 23.47 15.31
C ILE A 429 -19.24 22.31 15.87
N ARG A 430 -20.56 22.39 15.76
CA ARG A 430 -21.49 21.30 16.08
C ARG A 430 -21.96 20.68 14.78
N TYR A 431 -21.89 19.36 14.67
CA TYR A 431 -22.24 18.65 13.44
C TYR A 431 -22.83 17.27 13.75
N PHE A 432 -23.50 16.71 12.75
CA PHE A 432 -24.12 15.40 12.79
C PHE A 432 -23.61 14.56 11.65
N THR A 433 -23.11 13.38 11.97
CA THR A 433 -22.57 12.43 10.99
C THR A 433 -23.43 11.18 10.96
N THR A 434 -23.66 10.64 9.77
CA THR A 434 -24.40 9.39 9.55
C THR A 434 -23.55 8.44 8.72
N ILE A 435 -23.38 7.21 9.18
CA ILE A 435 -22.71 6.13 8.44
C ILE A 435 -23.79 5.26 7.81
N HIS A 436 -23.62 4.99 6.52
CA HIS A 436 -24.53 4.21 5.70
C HIS A 436 -23.83 3.01 5.10
N ASP A 437 -24.58 1.93 4.88
CA ASP A 437 -24.18 0.88 3.95
C ASP A 437 -24.24 1.42 2.51
N ALA A 438 -23.17 1.23 1.73
CA ALA A 438 -23.10 1.78 0.38
C ALA A 438 -23.96 1.04 -0.64
N GLN A 439 -24.38 -0.20 -0.35
CA GLN A 439 -25.17 -1.02 -1.27
C GLN A 439 -26.68 -0.87 -1.03
N SER A 440 -27.13 -0.96 0.23
CA SER A 440 -28.54 -0.87 0.63
C SER A 440 -28.98 0.56 0.93
N GLY A 441 -28.05 1.44 1.32
CA GLY A 441 -28.36 2.78 1.83
C GLY A 441 -28.89 2.79 3.26
N GLU A 442 -28.84 1.65 3.97
CA GLU A 442 -29.28 1.57 5.36
C GLU A 442 -28.36 2.35 6.30
N VAL A 443 -28.95 3.02 7.30
CA VAL A 443 -28.20 3.75 8.31
C VAL A 443 -27.67 2.78 9.38
N LEU A 444 -26.35 2.70 9.51
CA LEU A 444 -25.68 1.80 10.44
C LEU A 444 -25.35 2.48 11.77
N ALA A 445 -24.98 3.76 11.73
CA ALA A 445 -24.69 4.53 12.93
C ALA A 445 -24.86 6.03 12.71
N THR A 446 -25.13 6.76 13.79
CA THR A 446 -25.15 8.23 13.79
C THR A 446 -24.34 8.78 14.94
N ALA A 447 -23.68 9.92 14.76
CA ALA A 447 -23.04 10.66 15.84
C ALA A 447 -23.36 12.14 15.76
N GLU A 448 -23.69 12.73 16.90
CA GLU A 448 -23.66 14.18 17.09
C GLU A 448 -22.37 14.55 17.82
N GLN A 449 -21.62 15.51 17.28
CA GLN A 449 -20.29 15.86 17.78
C GLN A 449 -20.12 17.37 17.90
N LEU A 450 -19.31 17.76 18.89
CA LEU A 450 -18.87 19.12 19.10
C LEU A 450 -17.35 19.18 19.03
N MET A 451 -16.83 20.00 18.12
CA MET A 451 -15.41 20.33 18.02
C MET A 451 -15.13 21.72 18.57
N LEU A 452 -13.95 21.89 19.17
CA LEU A 452 -13.44 23.14 19.72
C LEU A 452 -12.09 23.48 19.10
N HIS A 453 -11.96 24.69 18.57
CA HIS A 453 -10.72 25.21 18.03
C HIS A 453 -9.71 25.52 19.15
N VAL A 454 -8.47 25.08 18.96
CA VAL A 454 -7.37 25.20 19.92
C VAL A 454 -6.12 25.78 19.26
N SER A 455 -5.30 26.44 20.07
CA SER A 455 -3.96 26.87 19.69
C SER A 455 -2.95 26.26 20.65
N ALA A 456 -1.99 25.50 20.11
CA ALA A 456 -0.87 24.94 20.86
C ALA A 456 -0.04 26.03 21.54
N LYS A 457 0.17 27.17 20.85
CA LYS A 457 0.86 28.34 21.40
C LYS A 457 0.12 28.95 22.60
N ALA A 458 -1.21 28.96 22.57
CA ALA A 458 -2.02 29.48 23.67
C ALA A 458 -2.29 28.44 24.78
N GLY A 459 -2.10 27.14 24.49
CA GLY A 459 -2.39 26.03 25.39
C GLY A 459 -3.88 25.89 25.74
N LYS A 460 -4.80 26.51 24.97
CA LYS A 460 -6.23 26.57 25.27
C LYS A 460 -7.08 26.79 24.02
N SER A 461 -8.40 26.78 24.20
CA SER A 461 -9.34 27.14 23.13
C SER A 461 -9.19 28.59 22.71
N SER A 462 -9.30 28.83 21.41
CA SER A 462 -9.08 30.14 20.79
C SER A 462 -9.98 30.32 19.58
N ALA A 463 -10.31 31.56 19.22
CA ALA A 463 -11.08 31.81 18.01
C ALA A 463 -10.36 31.25 16.78
N ALA A 464 -11.11 30.64 15.87
CA ALA A 464 -10.60 30.21 14.59
C ALA A 464 -10.26 31.44 13.73
N PRO A 465 -9.20 31.36 12.91
CA PRO A 465 -8.85 32.45 12.00
C PRO A 465 -10.00 32.80 11.04
N PRO A 466 -10.15 34.08 10.65
CA PRO A 466 -11.23 34.53 9.78
C PRO A 466 -11.35 33.75 8.47
N GLU A 467 -10.24 33.30 7.90
CA GLU A 467 -10.19 32.52 6.66
C GLU A 467 -10.83 31.13 6.79
N ILE A 468 -10.71 30.48 7.96
CA ILE A 468 -11.36 29.20 8.24
C ILE A 468 -12.86 29.42 8.40
N LEU A 469 -13.26 30.45 9.16
CA LEU A 469 -14.65 30.81 9.36
C LEU A 469 -15.34 31.21 8.05
N ALA A 470 -14.63 31.91 7.15
CA ALA A 470 -15.14 32.29 5.83
C ALA A 470 -15.42 31.08 4.92
N ARG A 471 -14.69 29.98 5.09
CA ARG A 471 -14.93 28.71 4.37
C ARG A 471 -16.03 27.86 5.02
N LEU A 472 -16.15 27.89 6.34
CA LEU A 472 -17.18 27.17 7.09
C LEU A 472 -18.58 27.80 6.96
N ALA A 473 -18.67 29.13 6.98
CA ALA A 473 -19.94 29.85 7.05
C ALA A 473 -20.91 29.51 5.89
N PRO A 474 -20.49 29.42 4.61
CA PRO A 474 -21.39 29.03 3.52
C PRO A 474 -22.00 27.63 3.71
N ILE A 475 -21.20 26.67 4.20
CA ILE A 475 -21.64 25.31 4.49
C ILE A 475 -22.69 25.33 5.60
N ALA A 476 -22.36 25.96 6.74
CA ALA A 476 -23.25 26.03 7.88
C ALA A 476 -24.57 26.76 7.58
N ASN A 477 -24.51 27.88 6.86
CA ASN A 477 -25.69 28.66 6.48
C ASN A 477 -26.62 27.90 5.53
N THR A 478 -26.06 27.06 4.66
CA THR A 478 -26.85 26.22 3.76
C THR A 478 -27.45 25.05 4.52
N HIS A 479 -26.66 24.36 5.35
CA HIS A 479 -27.12 23.24 6.17
C HIS A 479 -28.16 23.63 7.22
N ALA A 480 -28.16 24.88 7.71
CA ALA A 480 -29.19 25.39 8.62
C ALA A 480 -30.60 25.38 8.01
N ARG A 481 -30.71 25.27 6.67
CA ARG A 481 -31.99 25.17 5.95
C ARG A 481 -32.43 23.73 5.69
N LEU A 482 -31.55 22.75 5.95
CA LEU A 482 -31.88 21.34 5.79
C LEU A 482 -32.75 20.85 6.95
N PRO A 483 -33.53 19.78 6.74
CA PRO A 483 -34.21 19.11 7.84
C PRO A 483 -33.21 18.72 8.94
N VAL A 484 -33.63 18.85 10.19
CA VAL A 484 -32.81 18.41 11.33
C VAL A 484 -32.71 16.88 11.32
N PRO A 485 -31.50 16.30 11.33
CA PRO A 485 -31.34 14.85 11.32
C PRO A 485 -32.01 14.17 12.52
N GLN A 486 -32.56 12.98 12.29
CA GLN A 486 -33.13 12.16 13.34
C GLN A 486 -32.04 11.71 14.33
N GLY A 487 -32.09 12.21 15.55
CA GLY A 487 -31.11 11.87 16.59
C GLY A 487 -30.40 13.06 17.21
N VAL A 488 -30.52 14.25 16.60
CA VAL A 488 -29.98 15.49 17.17
C VAL A 488 -30.61 15.78 18.53
N GLY A 489 -29.78 16.11 19.52
CA GLY A 489 -30.17 16.46 20.88
C GLY A 489 -30.63 15.27 21.73
N ARG A 490 -30.42 14.02 21.28
CA ARG A 490 -30.79 12.85 22.07
C ARG A 490 -29.84 12.62 23.24
N SER A 491 -30.37 11.94 24.26
CA SER A 491 -29.58 11.39 25.37
C SER A 491 -29.66 9.87 25.42
N VAL A 492 -28.67 9.26 26.07
CA VAL A 492 -28.61 7.81 26.29
C VAL A 492 -29.85 7.34 27.05
N GLY A 493 -30.52 6.30 26.54
CA GLY A 493 -31.71 5.74 27.14
C GLY A 493 -33.03 6.48 26.85
N GLN A 494 -33.01 7.57 26.08
CA GLN A 494 -34.23 8.21 25.61
C GLN A 494 -35.04 7.21 24.76
N LYS A 495 -36.35 7.09 24.98
CA LYS A 495 -37.23 6.22 24.17
C LYS A 495 -37.36 6.77 22.75
N VAL A 496 -37.43 5.89 21.76
CA VAL A 496 -37.81 6.28 20.39
C VAL A 496 -39.33 6.44 20.41
N MET A 497 -39.83 7.67 20.18
CA MET A 497 -41.26 7.91 19.98
C MET A 497 -41.66 7.51 18.56
#